data_AF-A0A934XSV3-F1
#
_entry.id   AF-A0A934XSV3-F1
#
_cell.length_a   1.000
_cell.length_b   1.000
_cell.length_c   1.000
_cell.angle_alpha   90.00
_cell.angle_beta   90.00
_cell.angle_gamma   90.00
#
_symmetry.space_group_name_H-M   'P 1'
#
loop_
_entity.id
_entity.type
_entity.pdbx_description
1 polymer ?
#
loop_
_entity_poly.entity_id
_entity_poly.type
_entity_poly.pdbx_seq_one_letter_code
_entity_poly.pdbx_strand_id
1 'polypeptide(L)' 'MSTTPTPDQLLGATARWTASVRVLESARDDRLFDDPGAETLVGAEGAANHGFQLGAKLDA' A
#
# COMPACT_ATOMS: atom_id res chain seq x y z
N MET A 1 -26.49 -3.21 11.11
CA MET A 1 -25.55 -3.60 10.04
C MET A 1 -24.22 -3.90 10.72
N SER A 2 -23.63 -5.08 10.51
CA SER A 2 -22.33 -5.40 11.09
C SER A 2 -21.26 -4.57 10.40
N THR A 3 -20.47 -3.83 11.17
CA THR A 3 -19.38 -2.96 10.68
C THR A 3 -18.06 -3.70 10.53
N THR A 4 -18.02 -4.99 10.87
CA THR A 4 -16.82 -5.81 10.76
C THR A 4 -16.50 -6.09 9.29
N PRO A 5 -15.30 -5.74 8.82
CA PRO A 5 -14.89 -6.05 7.46
C PRO A 5 -14.81 -7.57 7.25
N THR A 6 -15.17 -8.02 6.04
CA THR A 6 -15.02 -9.41 5.64
C THR A 6 -13.53 -9.74 5.43
N PRO A 7 -13.15 -11.03 5.49
CA PRO A 7 -11.79 -11.45 5.18
C PRO A 7 -11.29 -10.95 3.81
N ASP A 8 -12.15 -10.97 2.78
CA ASP A 8 -11.80 -10.49 1.44
C ASP A 8 -11.53 -8.99 1.40
N GLN A 9 -12.27 -8.20 2.19
CA GLN A 9 -12.03 -6.76 2.32
C GLN A 9 -10.67 -6.48 2.97
N LEU A 10 -10.32 -7.23 4.02
CA LEU A 10 -9.01 -7.12 4.67
C LEU A 10 -7.87 -7.55 3.75
N LEU A 11 -8.08 -8.61 2.97
CA LEU A 11 -7.13 -9.09 1.96
C LEU A 11 -6.90 -8.02 0.88
N GLY A 12 -7.99 -7.45 0.35
CA GLY A 12 -7.92 -6.38 -0.65
C GLY A 12 -7.17 -5.14 -0.14
N ALA A 13 -7.43 -4.72 1.10
CA ALA A 13 -6.70 -3.61 1.73
C ALA A 13 -5.20 -3.91 1.86
N THR A 14 -4.86 -5.11 2.33
CA THR A 14 -3.45 -5.55 2.47
C THR A 14 -2.73 -5.61 1.12
N ALA A 15 -3.40 -6.13 0.08
CA ALA A 15 -2.85 -6.20 -1.27
C ALA A 15 -2.54 -4.81 -1.84
N ARG A 16 -3.46 -3.84 -1.65
CA ARG A 16 -3.25 -2.44 -2.08
C ARG A 16 -2.09 -1.78 -1.34
N TRP A 17 -2.00 -1.94 -0.02
CA TRP A 17 -0.86 -1.45 0.76
C TRP A 17 0.46 -2.04 0.28
N THR A 18 0.49 -3.34 0.01
CA THR A 18 1.70 -4.01 -0.47
C THR A 18 2.09 -3.48 -1.86
N ALA A 19 1.12 -3.27 -2.75
CA ALA A 19 1.37 -2.65 -4.05
C ALA A 19 1.93 -1.22 -3.90
N SER A 20 1.45 -0.43 -2.93
CA SER A 20 1.95 0.93 -2.68
C SER A 20 3.42 0.93 -2.30
N VAL A 21 3.84 0.01 -1.43
CA VAL A 21 5.26 -0.13 -1.07
C VAL A 21 6.11 -0.49 -2.30
N ARG A 22 5.60 -1.32 -3.21
CA ARG A 22 6.31 -1.65 -4.45
C ARG A 22 6.40 -0.48 -5.43
N VAL A 23 5.40 0.39 -5.50
CA VAL A 23 5.50 1.66 -6.25
C VAL A 23 6.63 2.51 -5.67
N LEU A 24 6.67 2.66 -4.34
CA LEU A 24 7.69 3.45 -3.67
C LEU A 24 9.09 2.88 -3.89
N GLU A 25 9.25 1.56 -3.83
CA GLU A 25 10.53 0.90 -4.11
C GLU A 25 10.97 1.14 -5.56
N SER A 26 10.06 0.95 -6.52
CA SER A 26 10.35 1.12 -7.95
C SER A 26 10.73 2.56 -8.30
N ALA A 27 10.26 3.54 -7.53
CA ALA A 27 10.58 4.96 -7.72
C ALA A 27 11.97 5.38 -7.20
N ARG A 28 12.67 4.51 -6.46
CA ARG A 28 14.00 4.83 -5.93
C ARG A 28 15.07 4.74 -7.02
N ASP A 29 16.04 5.65 -6.96
CA ASP A 29 17.23 5.61 -7.82
C ASP A 29 18.07 4.34 -7.57
N ASP A 30 18.12 3.87 -6.33
CA ASP A 30 18.87 2.69 -5.86
C ASP A 30 17.98 1.45 -5.66
N ARG A 31 16.82 1.40 -6.31
CA ARG A 31 15.82 0.33 -6.13
C ARG A 31 16.42 -1.08 -6.23
N LEU A 32 15.99 -1.94 -5.32
CA LEU A 32 16.25 -3.37 -5.30
C LEU A 32 15.53 -4.10 -6.43
N PHE A 33 14.31 -3.65 -6.77
CA PHE A 33 13.51 -4.20 -7.86
C PHE A 33 12.62 -3.13 -8.50
N ASP A 34 12.06 -3.48 -9.66
CA ASP A 34 11.12 -2.65 -10.43
C ASP A 34 9.83 -3.45 -10.65
N ASP A 35 8.68 -2.86 -10.29
CA ASP A 35 7.35 -3.43 -10.50
C ASP A 35 6.47 -2.45 -11.31
N PRO A 36 6.50 -2.53 -12.65
CA PRO A 36 5.70 -1.66 -13.52
C PRO A 36 4.18 -1.81 -13.34
N GLY A 37 3.73 -2.94 -12.78
CA GLY A 37 2.31 -3.20 -12.54
C GLY A 37 1.78 -2.60 -11.24
N ALA A 38 2.67 -2.22 -10.32
CA ALA A 38 2.31 -1.79 -8.98
C ALA A 38 1.39 -0.57 -8.98
N GLU A 39 1.66 0.43 -9.84
CA GLU A 39 0.84 1.66 -9.90
C GLU A 39 -0.62 1.37 -10.26
N THR A 40 -0.85 0.42 -11.16
CA THR A 40 -2.20 0.00 -11.56
C THR A 40 -2.92 -0.72 -10.41
N LEU A 41 -2.19 -1.52 -9.62
CA LEU A 41 -2.73 -2.33 -8.53
C LEU A 41 -3.04 -1.53 -7.26
N VAL A 42 -2.32 -0.44 -7.02
CA VAL A 42 -2.55 0.47 -5.89
C VAL A 42 -3.96 1.07 -5.95
N GLY A 43 -4.38 1.48 -7.14
CA GLY A 43 -5.66 2.16 -7.36
C GLY A 43 -5.80 3.46 -6.53
N ALA A 44 -6.99 4.05 -6.51
CA ALA A 44 -7.23 5.31 -5.79
C ALA A 44 -7.06 5.18 -4.26
N GLU A 45 -7.39 4.02 -3.68
CA GLU A 45 -7.37 3.78 -2.24
C GLU A 45 -5.97 3.54 -1.68
N GLY A 46 -5.09 2.87 -2.43
CA GLY A 46 -3.70 2.69 -2.00
C GLY A 46 -2.92 4.01 -2.02
N ALA A 47 -3.20 4.90 -2.97
CA ALA A 47 -2.58 6.22 -3.08
C ALA A 47 -2.89 7.13 -1.88
N ALA A 48 -4.11 7.06 -1.33
CA ALA A 48 -4.50 7.83 -0.15
C ALA A 48 -3.74 7.42 1.13
N ASN A 49 -3.24 6.18 1.18
CA ASN A 49 -2.48 5.67 2.33
C ASN A 49 -1.00 6.09 2.34
N HIS A 50 -0.52 6.76 1.28
CA HIS A 50 0.84 7.28 1.19
C HIS A 50 1.15 8.29 2.32
N GLY A 51 0.13 8.94 2.88
CA GLY A 51 0.27 9.93 3.96
C GLY A 51 0.13 9.39 5.40
N PHE A 52 -0.41 8.19 5.63
CA PHE A 52 -0.84 7.77 6.98
C PHE A 52 0.12 6.80 7.69
N GLN A 53 0.93 6.02 6.97
CA GLN A 53 1.72 4.92 7.57
C GLN A 53 3.18 5.25 7.92
N LEU A 54 3.75 6.38 7.46
CA LEU A 54 5.14 6.75 7.78
C LEU A 54 5.29 7.61 9.05
N GLY A 55 4.21 8.19 9.57
CA GLY A 55 4.25 9.05 10.78
C GLY A 55 3.85 8.38 12.10
N ALA A 56 3.23 7.19 12.07
CA ALA A 56 2.60 6.60 13.27
C ALA A 56 3.39 5.44 13.92
N LYS A 57 4.61 5.14 13.46
CA LYS A 57 5.45 4.03 13.97
C LYS A 57 6.90 4.40 14.28
N LEU A 58 7.21 5.68 14.50
CA LEU A 58 8.55 6.12 14.92
C LEU A 58 8.60 6.70 16.34
N ASP A 59 7.63 6.37 17.20
CA ASP A 59 7.76 6.56 18.64
C ASP A 59 7.85 5.16 19.28
N ALA A 60 9.10 4.69 19.39
CA ALA A 60 9.50 3.55 20.23
C ALA A 60 9.99 4.06 21.59
#